data_AF-A0A973U371-F1
#
_entry.id   AF-A0A973U371-F1
#
_cell.length_a   1.000
_cell.length_b   1.000
_cell.length_c   1.000
_cell.angle_alpha   90.00
_cell.angle_beta   90.00
_cell.angle_gamma   90.00
#
_symmetry.space_group_name_H-M   'P 1'
#
loop_
_entity.id
_entity.type
_entity.pdbx_description
1 polymer ?
#
loop_
_entity_poly.entity_id
_entity_poly.type
_entity_poly.pdbx_seq_one_letter_code
_entity_poly.pdbx_strand_id
1 'polypeptide(L)'
;MQHATPRSEGWTPSRQLDFLEKLARTRCVSTAAKSVGMSRESAYRLRGRSSSALFAAAWDRVMQGHRFVNFRTRRPSVPSLAARSIS
;
A
#
# COMPACT_ATOMS: atom_id res chain seq x y z
N MET A 1 -9.68 -40.17 10.67
CA MET A 1 -9.89 -39.28 9.51
C MET A 1 -9.21 -37.96 9.83
N GLN A 2 -8.09 -37.64 9.17
CA GLN A 2 -7.22 -36.52 9.57
C GLN A 2 -7.68 -35.20 8.93
N HIS A 3 -7.70 -34.14 9.74
CA HIS A 3 -8.07 -32.75 9.39
C HIS A 3 -6.99 -32.09 8.52
N ALA A 4 -7.28 -31.80 7.25
CA ALA A 4 -6.39 -31.07 6.34
C ALA A 4 -7.27 -30.16 5.45
N THR A 5 -7.14 -28.83 5.36
CA THR A 5 -6.05 -27.89 5.66
C THR A 5 -6.66 -26.53 6.06
N PRO A 6 -6.08 -25.73 6.98
CA PRO A 6 -6.39 -24.32 7.01
C PRO A 6 -5.83 -23.74 5.71
N ARG A 7 -6.66 -23.07 4.90
CA ARG A 7 -6.14 -22.25 3.79
C ARG A 7 -5.42 -21.04 4.39
N SER A 8 -4.18 -21.30 4.81
CA SER A 8 -3.12 -20.35 5.15
C SER A 8 -2.57 -19.63 3.91
N GLU A 9 -3.30 -19.64 2.81
CA GLU A 9 -2.95 -19.12 1.48
C GLU A 9 -3.33 -17.62 1.36
N GLY A 10 -3.15 -16.85 2.44
CA GLY A 10 -3.65 -15.47 2.51
C GLY A 10 -2.84 -14.56 3.41
N TRP A 11 -3.31 -13.33 3.57
CA TRP A 11 -2.72 -12.31 4.46
C TRP A 11 -2.70 -12.78 5.92
N THR A 12 -1.60 -13.38 6.33
CA THR A 12 -1.34 -13.74 7.73
C THR A 12 -1.03 -12.48 8.56
N PRO A 13 -1.30 -12.50 9.87
CA PRO A 13 -0.96 -11.37 10.75
C PRO A 13 0.54 -10.99 10.68
N SER A 14 1.44 -11.97 10.56
CA SER A 14 2.87 -11.70 10.39
C SER A 14 3.17 -10.95 9.09
N ARG A 15 2.53 -11.31 7.97
CA ARG A 15 2.65 -10.57 6.70
C ARG A 15 2.04 -9.18 6.77
N GLN A 16 0.94 -9.01 7.50
CA GLN A 16 0.32 -7.70 7.74
C GLN A 16 1.29 -6.76 8.48
N LEU A 17 1.95 -7.27 9.52
CA LEU A 17 2.94 -6.52 10.29
C LEU A 17 4.18 -6.17 9.45
N ASP A 18 4.75 -7.14 8.73
CA ASP A 18 5.91 -6.87 7.85
C ASP A 18 5.56 -5.85 6.78
N PHE A 19 4.37 -5.98 6.17
CA PHE A 19 3.89 -4.99 5.21
C PHE A 19 3.78 -3.60 5.82
N LEU A 20 3.21 -3.46 7.02
CA LEU A 20 3.09 -2.17 7.72
C LEU A 20 4.47 -1.59 8.06
N GLU A 21 5.42 -2.42 8.47
CA GLU A 21 6.81 -2.02 8.71
C GLU A 21 7.45 -1.48 7.42
N LYS A 22 7.37 -2.25 6.32
CA LYS A 22 7.91 -1.83 5.01
C LYS A 22 7.21 -0.59 4.49
N LEU A 23 5.90 -0.46 4.70
CA LEU A 23 5.14 0.72 4.31
C LEU A 23 5.59 1.96 5.09
N ALA A 24 5.88 1.83 6.38
CA ALA A 24 6.39 2.92 7.20
C ALA A 24 7.78 3.39 6.75
N ARG A 25 8.66 2.45 6.38
CA ARG A 25 10.02 2.73 5.91
C ARG A 25 10.07 3.27 4.48
N THR A 26 9.33 2.66 3.56
CA THR A 26 9.44 2.94 2.11
C THR A 26 8.39 3.92 1.57
N ARG A 27 7.28 4.10 2.30
CA ARG A 27 6.12 4.90 1.88
C ARG A 27 5.54 4.53 0.50
N CYS A 28 5.86 3.35 -0.01
CA CYS A 28 5.39 2.85 -1.30
C CYS A 28 4.65 1.53 -1.11
N VAL A 29 3.34 1.55 -1.33
CA VAL A 29 2.47 0.37 -1.21
C VAL A 29 2.92 -0.76 -2.14
N SER A 30 3.34 -0.44 -3.36
CA SER A 30 3.80 -1.43 -4.34
C SER A 30 5.09 -2.13 -3.88
N THR A 31 6.05 -1.38 -3.32
CA THR A 31 7.32 -1.93 -2.82
C THR A 31 7.09 -2.76 -1.55
N ALA A 32 6.29 -2.25 -0.62
CA ALA A 32 5.93 -2.97 0.61
C ALA A 32 5.19 -4.28 0.31
N ALA A 33 4.24 -4.26 -0.63
CA ALA A 33 3.49 -5.46 -1.03
C ALA A 33 4.42 -6.50 -1.66
N LYS A 34 5.31 -6.09 -2.58
CA LYS A 34 6.31 -6.98 -3.18
C LYS A 34 7.22 -7.62 -2.12
N SER A 35 7.62 -6.87 -1.10
CA SER A 35 8.49 -7.37 -0.01
C SER A 35 7.86 -8.53 0.77
N VAL A 36 6.54 -8.54 0.92
CA VAL A 36 5.81 -9.63 1.61
C VAL A 36 5.27 -10.70 0.64
N GLY A 37 5.65 -10.63 -0.64
CA GLY A 37 5.16 -11.55 -1.68
C GLY A 37 3.69 -11.36 -2.04
N MET A 38 3.13 -10.15 -1.86
CA MET A 38 1.73 -9.84 -2.14
C MET A 38 1.58 -8.77 -3.23
N SER A 39 0.44 -8.77 -3.90
CA SER A 39 0.06 -7.70 -4.84
C SER A 39 -0.56 -6.52 -4.11
N ARG A 40 -0.35 -5.31 -4.65
CA ARG A 40 -0.99 -4.07 -4.16
C ARG A 40 -2.52 -4.18 -4.08
N GLU A 41 -3.14 -4.84 -5.06
CA GLU A 41 -4.59 -5.02 -5.13
C GLU A 41 -5.10 -5.88 -3.97
N SER A 42 -4.37 -6.95 -3.64
CA SER A 42 -4.67 -7.80 -2.48
C SER A 42 -4.53 -7.04 -1.16
N ALA A 43 -3.61 -6.08 -1.07
CA ALA A 43 -3.45 -5.21 0.10
C ALA A 43 -4.65 -4.28 0.29
N TYR A 44 -5.13 -3.64 -0.79
CA TYR A 44 -6.35 -2.82 -0.74
C TYR A 44 -7.59 -3.66 -0.43
N ARG A 45 -7.68 -4.86 -1.00
CA ARG A 45 -8.78 -5.80 -0.74
C ARG A 45 -8.80 -6.27 0.72
N LEU A 46 -7.64 -6.43 1.35
CA LEU A 46 -7.52 -6.71 2.78
C LEU A 46 -8.03 -5.52 3.62
N ARG A 47 -7.63 -4.29 3.28
CA ARG A 47 -8.08 -3.08 3.99
C ARG A 47 -9.61 -2.94 4.02
N GLY A 48 -10.30 -3.40 2.99
CA GLY A 48 -11.76 -3.37 2.90
C GLY A 48 -12.50 -4.45 3.68
N ARG A 49 -11.80 -5.41 4.31
CA ARG A 49 -12.46 -6.48 5.09
C ARG A 49 -12.77 -6.00 6.51
N SER A 50 -13.99 -6.24 6.97
CA SER A 50 -14.44 -5.87 8.33
C SER A 50 -13.59 -6.51 9.44
N SER A 51 -13.06 -7.72 9.21
CA SER A 51 -12.15 -8.41 10.14
C SER A 51 -10.74 -7.79 10.21
N SER A 52 -10.42 -6.85 9.32
CA SER A 52 -9.11 -6.18 9.23
C SER A 52 -9.16 -4.72 9.69
N ALA A 53 -10.13 -4.34 10.53
CA ALA A 53 -10.26 -2.98 11.06
C ALA A 53 -8.97 -2.48 11.76
N LEU A 54 -8.31 -3.35 12.54
CA LEU A 54 -7.02 -3.04 13.18
C LEU A 54 -5.91 -2.76 12.17
N PHE A 55 -5.84 -3.55 11.09
CA PHE A 55 -4.91 -3.34 9.99
C PHE A 55 -5.20 -2.02 9.26
N ALA A 56 -6.47 -1.72 8.99
CA ALA A 56 -6.87 -0.46 8.36
C ALA A 56 -6.49 0.76 9.23
N ALA A 57 -6.66 0.67 10.55
CA ALA A 57 -6.23 1.71 11.49
C ALA A 57 -4.71 1.87 11.54
N ALA A 58 -3.95 0.76 11.52
CA ALA A 58 -2.49 0.80 11.49
C ALA A 58 -1.95 1.36 10.16
N TRP A 59 -2.54 0.95 9.04
CA TRP A 59 -2.23 1.51 7.72
C TRP A 59 -2.45 3.02 7.70
N ASP A 60 -3.59 3.44 8.23
CA ASP A 60 -3.95 4.84 8.32
C ASP A 60 -2.95 5.60 9.20
N ARG A 61 -2.53 5.08 10.36
CA ARG A 61 -1.45 5.70 11.16
C ARG A 61 -0.12 5.80 10.42
N VAL A 62 0.26 4.76 9.67
CA VAL A 62 1.49 4.78 8.85
C VAL A 62 1.42 5.85 7.76
N MET A 63 0.25 6.07 7.16
CA MET A 63 0.03 7.11 6.15
C MET A 63 -0.15 8.51 6.77
N GLN A 64 -0.85 8.62 7.90
CA GLN A 64 -1.14 9.85 8.64
C GLN A 64 0.08 10.42 9.35
N GLY A 65 1.10 9.60 9.66
CA GLY A 65 2.42 10.03 10.15
C GLY A 65 3.21 10.90 9.14
N HIS A 66 2.52 11.60 8.26
CA HIS A 66 3.03 12.52 7.25
C HIS A 66 1.99 13.63 6.96
N ARG A 67 1.52 14.32 8.00
CA ARG A 67 1.00 15.69 7.86
C ARG A 67 2.01 16.76 8.27
N PHE A 68 3.25 16.37 8.56
CA PHE A 68 4.35 17.31 8.77
C PHE A 68 5.66 16.63 8.35
N VAL A 69 5.94 16.52 7.04
CA VAL A 69 7.30 16.53 6.43
C VAL A 69 7.26 16.31 4.90
N ASN A 70 6.43 17.04 4.13
CA ASN A 70 6.86 17.28 2.75
C ASN A 70 6.34 18.61 2.18
N PHE A 71 7.10 19.67 2.45
CA PHE A 71 7.00 20.95 1.75
C PHE A 71 8.01 21.03 0.58
N ARG A 72 8.61 19.93 0.13
CA ARG A 72 9.70 19.97 -0.84
C ARG A 72 9.39 19.11 -2.08
N THR A 73 9.31 19.84 -3.20
CA THR A 73 9.60 19.40 -4.56
C THR A 73 8.62 18.44 -5.24
N ARG A 74 7.41 18.91 -5.50
CA ARG A 74 6.74 18.60 -6.78
C ARG A 74 6.67 19.87 -7.61
N ARG A 75 7.75 20.14 -8.34
CA ARG A 75 7.77 21.13 -9.43
C ARG A 75 6.63 20.74 -10.38
N PRO A 76 5.64 21.62 -10.66
CA PRO A 76 4.67 21.31 -11.71
C PRO A 76 5.46 21.20 -13.02
N SER A 77 5.46 20.03 -13.63
CA SER A 77 5.84 19.88 -15.03
C SER A 77 4.86 20.72 -15.83
N VAL A 78 5.30 21.91 -16.27
CA VAL A 78 4.57 22.74 -17.21
C VAL A 78 4.17 21.88 -18.42
N PRO A 79 2.91 21.89 -18.86
CA PRO A 79 2.55 21.25 -20.12
C PRO A 79 3.28 21.98 -21.24
N SER A 80 4.20 21.30 -21.90
CA SER A 80 4.76 21.73 -23.18
C SER A 80 3.66 21.66 -24.24
N LEU A 81 2.82 22.70 -24.31
CA LEU A 81 1.96 22.99 -25.46
C LEU A 81 2.85 23.53 -26.59
N ALA A 82 3.55 22.61 -27.24
CA ALA A 82 4.17 22.86 -28.53
C ALA A 82 3.55 21.89 -29.56
N ALA A 83 2.78 22.48 -30.46
CA ALA A 83 2.52 22.06 -31.83
C ALA A 83 1.74 20.75 -32.07
N ARG A 84 0.58 20.85 -32.73
CA ARG A 84 0.50 20.67 -34.20
C ARG A 84 -0.92 20.93 -34.75
N SER A 85 -0.91 21.78 -35.77
CA SER A 85 -1.83 21.96 -36.91
C SER A 85 -3.34 21.84 -36.73
N ILE A 86 -3.97 23.02 -36.83
CA ILE A 86 -5.17 23.23 -37.64
C ILE A 86 -4.72 23.25 -39.12
N SER A 87 -5.24 22.33 -39.91
CA SER A 87 -5.55 22.47 -41.34
C SER A 87 -6.53 21.36 -41.70
#